data_AF-A0A1M6UNG0-F1
#
_entry.id   AF-A0A1M6UNG0-F1
#
_cell.length_a   1.000
_cell.length_b   1.000
_cell.length_c   1.000
_cell.angle_alpha   90.00
_cell.angle_beta   90.00
_cell.angle_gamma   90.00
#
_symmetry.space_group_name_H-M   'P 1'
#
loop_
_entity.id
_entity.type
_entity.pdbx_description
1 polymer ?
#
loop_
_entity_poly.entity_id
_entity_poly.type
_entity_poly.pdbx_seq_one_letter_code
_entity_poly.pdbx_strand_id
1 'polypeptide(L)'
;MKGAFYKLPIDFNSVMQKKELEKTSIEHSIAQQIILLATTTFGECKFDETFGSKIWEIDFDLLMNENTLKEIISKTMKQSLLFHEKRIKVNELKVELSETMYLVDDVSRAKKKVDIIIEATIKSTNRDFDFRGYFFVGPLSYK
;
A
#
# COMPACT_ATOMS: atom_id res chain seq x y z
N MET A 1 13.59 -14.42 17.03
CA MET A 1 12.37 -15.25 17.18
C MET A 1 11.81 -15.54 15.79
N LYS A 2 11.69 -16.81 15.39
CA LYS A 2 10.84 -17.18 14.24
C LYS A 2 9.38 -17.05 14.70
N GLY A 3 8.83 -15.83 14.63
CA GLY A 3 7.46 -15.55 15.02
C GLY A 3 6.47 -16.11 14.00
N ALA A 4 5.30 -16.55 14.47
CA ALA A 4 4.19 -16.83 13.58
C ALA A 4 3.66 -15.51 13.00
N PHE A 5 3.45 -15.46 11.68
CA PHE A 5 2.79 -14.33 11.03
C PHE A 5 1.30 -14.64 10.89
N TYR A 6 0.46 -13.63 11.06
CA TYR A 6 -0.98 -13.76 10.94
C TYR A 6 -1.50 -13.01 9.73
N LYS A 7 -2.62 -13.49 9.20
CA LYS A 7 -3.34 -12.84 8.11
C LYS A 7 -4.26 -11.74 8.64
N LEU A 8 -4.44 -10.71 7.84
CA LEU A 8 -5.34 -9.58 8.01
C LEU A 8 -6.45 -9.64 6.95
N PRO A 9 -7.67 -9.18 7.28
CA PRO A 9 -8.12 -8.77 8.61
C PRO A 9 -8.22 -9.96 9.58
N ILE A 10 -8.11 -9.67 10.88
CA ILE A 10 -8.23 -10.70 11.92
C ILE A 10 -9.66 -11.23 11.96
N ASP A 11 -9.84 -12.54 11.83
CA ASP A 11 -11.13 -13.19 12.03
C ASP A 11 -11.43 -13.33 13.54
N PHE A 12 -12.06 -12.30 14.10
CA PHE A 12 -12.47 -12.29 15.49
C PHE A 12 -13.51 -13.37 15.83
N ASN A 13 -14.33 -13.84 14.87
CA ASN A 13 -15.30 -14.91 15.15
C ASN A 13 -14.59 -16.21 15.50
N SER A 14 -13.54 -16.56 14.77
CA SER A 14 -12.70 -17.72 15.07
C SER A 14 -12.00 -17.60 16.42
N VAL A 15 -11.49 -16.40 16.76
CA VAL A 15 -10.86 -16.14 18.06
C VAL A 15 -11.85 -16.36 19.22
N MET A 16 -13.07 -15.85 19.11
CA MET A 16 -14.10 -16.01 20.14
C MET A 16 -14.50 -17.48 20.33
N GLN A 17 -14.38 -18.29 19.27
CA GLN A 17 -14.59 -19.74 19.31
C GLN A 17 -13.35 -20.53 19.78
N LYS A 18 -12.30 -19.85 20.27
CA LYS A 18 -11.01 -20.44 20.70
C LYS A 18 -10.30 -21.23 19.60
N LYS A 19 -10.54 -20.89 18.33
CA LYS A 19 -9.80 -21.46 17.20
C LYS A 19 -8.46 -20.75 17.04
N GLU A 20 -7.47 -21.47 16.51
CA GLU A 20 -6.19 -20.84 16.16
C GLU A 20 -6.40 -19.80 15.05
N LEU A 21 -5.66 -18.69 15.16
CA LEU A 21 -5.64 -17.66 14.13
C LEU A 21 -4.98 -18.17 12.84
N GLU A 22 -5.50 -17.74 11.71
CA GLU A 22 -4.94 -18.08 10.39
C GLU A 22 -3.50 -17.53 10.28
N LYS A 23 -2.55 -18.45 10.14
CA LYS A 23 -1.13 -18.13 9.93
C LYS A 23 -0.85 -17.87 8.47
N THR A 24 0.16 -17.07 8.19
CA THR A 24 0.57 -16.74 6.81
C THR A 24 2.08 -16.75 6.63
N SER A 25 2.54 -16.64 5.38
CA SER A 25 3.96 -16.59 5.06
C SER A 25 4.57 -15.22 5.39
N ILE A 26 5.90 -15.15 5.47
CA ILE A 26 6.58 -13.87 5.71
C ILE A 26 6.34 -12.91 4.55
N GLU A 27 6.34 -13.41 3.32
CA GLU A 27 6.10 -12.66 2.09
C GLU A 27 4.71 -12.03 2.12
N HIS A 28 3.69 -12.81 2.46
CA HIS A 28 2.32 -12.31 2.55
C HIS A 28 2.15 -11.34 3.73
N SER A 29 2.84 -11.57 4.85
CA SER A 29 2.85 -10.65 5.99
C SER A 29 3.47 -9.29 5.64
N ILE A 30 4.56 -9.29 4.86
CA ILE A 30 5.19 -8.06 4.36
C ILE A 30 4.25 -7.36 3.37
N ALA A 31 3.66 -8.09 2.42
CA ALA A 31 2.72 -7.52 1.44
C ALA A 31 1.53 -6.83 2.13
N GLN A 32 0.94 -7.45 3.16
CA GLN A 32 -0.13 -6.85 3.95
C GLN A 32 0.33 -5.58 4.68
N GLN A 33 1.55 -5.55 5.21
CA GLN A 33 2.10 -4.37 5.86
C GLN A 33 2.29 -3.21 4.86
N ILE A 34 2.78 -3.51 3.64
CA ILE A 34 2.93 -2.51 2.57
C ILE A 34 1.57 -1.92 2.19
N ILE A 35 0.56 -2.77 2.02
CA ILE A 35 -0.81 -2.33 1.73
C ILE A 35 -1.33 -1.43 2.86
N LEU A 36 -1.16 -1.85 4.12
CA LEU A 36 -1.59 -1.07 5.28
C LEU A 36 -0.94 0.31 5.32
N LEU A 37 0.37 0.41 5.06
CA LEU A 37 1.08 1.69 4.96
C LEU A 37 0.55 2.56 3.82
N ALA A 38 0.25 1.96 2.67
CA ALA A 38 -0.28 2.70 1.52
C ALA A 38 -1.71 3.21 1.76
N THR A 39 -2.53 2.44 2.48
CA THR A 39 -3.95 2.78 2.73
C THR A 39 -4.19 3.64 3.96
N THR A 40 -3.16 3.89 4.78
CA THR A 40 -3.27 4.70 6.00
C THR A 40 -2.71 6.10 5.75
N THR A 41 -3.39 7.14 6.23
CA THR A 41 -2.88 8.52 6.13
C THR A 41 -2.00 8.86 7.33
N PHE A 42 -0.98 9.70 7.15
CA PHE A 42 -0.19 10.19 8.30
C PHE A 42 -1.09 10.86 9.35
N GLY A 43 -0.79 10.60 10.62
CA GLY A 43 -1.60 11.06 11.76
C GLY A 43 -2.84 10.21 12.06
N GLU A 44 -3.22 9.24 11.22
CA GLU A 44 -4.38 8.36 11.48
C GLU A 44 -4.09 7.37 12.62
N CYS A 45 -2.87 6.83 12.67
CA CYS A 45 -2.43 6.00 13.79
C CYS A 45 -2.05 6.87 14.99
N LYS A 46 -2.93 6.95 15.99
CA LYS A 46 -2.68 7.76 17.21
C LYS A 46 -1.44 7.37 18.01
N PHE A 47 -0.95 6.14 17.84
CA PHE A 47 0.25 5.67 18.52
C PHE A 47 1.54 6.07 17.78
N ASP A 48 1.44 6.37 16.49
CA ASP A 48 2.55 6.74 15.64
C ASP A 48 2.06 7.56 14.45
N GLU A 49 2.15 8.89 14.58
CA GLU A 49 1.69 9.82 13.55
C GLU A 49 2.48 9.70 12.23
N THR A 50 3.66 9.05 12.25
CA THR A 50 4.49 8.83 11.06
C THR A 50 4.11 7.58 10.28
N PHE A 51 3.14 6.80 10.78
CA PHE A 51 2.65 5.60 10.11
C PHE A 51 1.66 5.95 9.01
N GLY A 52 1.89 5.43 7.79
CA GLY A 52 0.99 5.64 6.65
C GLY A 52 1.70 6.21 5.42
N SER A 53 1.01 7.00 4.62
CA SER A 53 1.54 7.73 3.46
C SER A 53 0.70 8.97 3.17
N LYS A 54 1.13 9.81 2.22
CA LYS A 54 0.35 10.98 1.79
C LYS A 54 -0.53 10.74 0.56
N ILE A 55 -0.70 9.48 0.14
CA ILE A 55 -1.47 9.15 -1.08
C ILE A 55 -2.87 9.77 -1.00
N TRP A 56 -3.52 9.70 0.16
CA TRP A 56 -4.91 10.14 0.33
C TRP A 56 -5.05 11.64 0.64
N GLU A 57 -4.00 12.31 1.10
CA GLU A 57 -4.02 13.77 1.31
C GLU A 57 -4.07 14.53 -0.02
N ILE A 58 -3.42 13.97 -1.03
CA ILE A 58 -3.24 14.59 -2.36
C ILE A 58 -4.22 14.06 -3.41
N ASP A 59 -5.09 13.13 -3.02
CA ASP A 59 -6.02 12.44 -3.91
C ASP A 59 -7.03 13.39 -4.58
N PHE A 60 -7.40 14.45 -3.88
CA PHE A 60 -8.35 15.46 -4.34
C PHE A 60 -7.70 16.66 -5.04
N ASP A 61 -6.37 16.72 -5.10
CA ASP A 61 -5.67 17.84 -5.75
C ASP A 61 -5.64 17.67 -7.27
N LEU A 62 -6.72 18.13 -7.90
CA LEU A 62 -6.92 18.06 -9.35
C LEU A 62 -5.93 18.90 -10.17
N LEU A 63 -5.23 19.84 -9.55
CA LEU A 63 -4.30 20.76 -10.22
C LEU A 63 -2.86 20.24 -10.19
N MET A 64 -2.58 19.19 -9.41
CA MET A 64 -1.24 18.66 -9.27
C MET A 64 -0.81 17.87 -10.52
N ASN A 65 0.40 18.15 -10.99
CA ASN A 65 1.04 17.42 -12.09
C ASN A 65 1.29 15.95 -11.69
N GLU A 66 1.06 15.02 -12.62
CA GLU A 66 1.30 13.58 -12.43
C GLU A 66 2.73 13.25 -11.99
N ASN A 67 3.74 13.97 -12.50
CA ASN A 67 5.12 13.78 -12.08
C ASN A 67 5.32 14.17 -10.62
N THR A 68 4.72 15.27 -10.18
CA THR A 68 4.76 15.72 -8.79
C THR A 68 4.04 14.73 -7.88
N LEU A 69 2.87 14.25 -8.30
CA LEU A 69 2.12 13.21 -7.60
C LEU A 69 2.97 11.94 -7.41
N LYS A 70 3.58 11.45 -8.49
CA LYS A 70 4.48 10.30 -8.47
C LYS A 70 5.64 10.47 -7.50
N GLU A 71 6.28 11.64 -7.52
CA GLU A 71 7.41 11.95 -6.63
C GLU A 71 6.98 11.98 -5.17
N ILE A 72 5.84 12.60 -4.85
CA ILE A 72 5.31 12.66 -3.48
C ILE A 72 4.96 11.26 -2.98
N ILE A 73 4.24 10.46 -3.77
CA ILE A 73 3.89 9.08 -3.39
C ILE A 73 5.16 8.26 -3.19
N SER A 74 6.11 8.32 -4.13
CA SER A 74 7.36 7.57 -4.05
C SER A 74 8.17 7.95 -2.80
N LYS A 75 8.32 9.25 -2.53
CA LYS A 75 9.04 9.77 -1.38
C LYS A 75 8.40 9.34 -0.06
N THR A 76 7.08 9.49 0.05
CA THR A 76 6.36 9.20 1.29
C THR A 76 6.29 7.70 1.56
N MET A 77 6.03 6.89 0.55
CA MET A 77 6.07 5.43 0.66
C MET A 77 7.48 4.92 1.03
N LYS A 78 8.54 5.45 0.40
CA LYS A 78 9.91 5.08 0.74
C LYS A 78 10.25 5.41 2.19
N GLN A 79 9.81 6.57 2.67
CA GLN A 79 9.99 6.99 4.05
C GLN A 79 9.28 6.02 5.02
N SER A 80 8.02 5.70 4.74
CA SER A 80 7.22 4.82 5.58
C SER A 80 7.74 3.39 5.62
N LEU A 81 8.18 2.85 4.49
CA LEU A 81 8.82 1.53 4.43
C LEU A 81 10.11 1.51 5.26
N LEU A 82 10.93 2.57 5.17
CA LEU A 82 12.17 2.67 5.93
C LEU A 82 11.95 2.64 7.44
N PHE A 83 10.92 3.33 7.93
CA PHE A 83 10.62 3.40 9.36
C PHE A 83 9.86 2.18 9.89
N HIS A 84 8.88 1.70 9.13
CA HIS A 84 7.85 0.77 9.61
C HIS A 84 7.99 -0.67 9.10
N GLU A 85 8.78 -0.92 8.06
CA GLU A 85 9.00 -2.27 7.52
C GLU A 85 10.48 -2.69 7.58
N LYS A 86 10.92 -3.09 8.78
CA LYS A 86 12.32 -3.46 9.04
C LYS A 86 12.72 -4.81 8.47
N ARG A 87 11.77 -5.66 8.06
CA ARG A 87 12.03 -7.06 7.62
C ARG A 87 12.61 -7.13 6.21
N ILE A 88 12.40 -6.11 5.40
CA ILE A 88 12.96 -6.01 4.05
C ILE A 88 14.05 -4.95 3.95
N LYS A 89 14.91 -5.08 2.95
CA LYS A 89 15.74 -4.02 2.42
C LYS A 89 15.14 -3.66 1.07
N VAL A 90 14.63 -2.45 0.91
CA VAL A 90 14.06 -1.98 -0.36
C VAL A 90 15.22 -1.73 -1.34
N ASN A 91 15.18 -2.37 -2.50
CA ASN A 91 16.15 -2.22 -3.57
C ASN A 91 15.66 -1.13 -4.54
N GLU A 92 14.40 -1.25 -4.98
CA GLU A 92 13.73 -0.30 -5.85
C GLU A 92 12.29 -0.08 -5.41
N LEU A 93 11.82 1.16 -5.53
CA LEU A 93 10.41 1.52 -5.40
C LEU A 93 10.03 2.36 -6.62
N LYS A 94 9.11 1.85 -7.42
CA LYS A 94 8.59 2.50 -8.61
C LYS A 94 7.10 2.76 -8.43
N VAL A 95 6.71 3.99 -8.77
CA VAL A 95 5.31 4.41 -8.80
C VAL A 95 4.98 4.73 -10.26
N GLU A 96 3.88 4.18 -10.76
CA GLU A 96 3.38 4.45 -12.11
C GLU A 96 1.96 4.97 -12.02
N LEU A 97 1.62 5.92 -12.89
CA LEU A 97 0.28 6.43 -13.02
C LEU A 97 -0.25 6.05 -14.40
N SER A 98 -1.48 5.57 -14.43
CA SER A 98 -2.21 5.28 -15.66
C SER A 98 -3.64 5.75 -15.53
N GLU A 99 -4.29 6.03 -16.65
CA GLU A 99 -5.71 6.35 -16.68
C GLU A 99 -6.47 5.16 -17.27
N THR A 100 -7.46 4.67 -16.53
CA THR A 100 -8.34 3.59 -16.99
C THR A 100 -9.72 4.15 -17.27
N MET A 101 -10.22 3.91 -18.48
CA MET A 101 -11.54 4.34 -18.92
C MET A 101 -12.57 3.26 -18.60
N TYR A 102 -13.68 3.66 -17.99
CA TYR A 102 -14.82 2.81 -17.68
C TYR A 102 -16.07 3.36 -18.35
N LEU A 103 -16.89 2.48 -18.92
CA LEU A 103 -18.23 2.83 -19.37
C LEU A 103 -19.21 2.53 -18.23
N VAL A 104 -19.93 3.53 -17.75
CA VAL A 104 -20.98 3.36 -16.72
C VAL A 104 -22.20 4.17 -17.17
N ASP A 105 -23.31 3.50 -17.43
CA ASP A 105 -24.58 4.10 -17.90
C ASP A 105 -24.40 4.93 -19.18
N ASP A 106 -23.69 4.39 -20.18
CA ASP A 106 -23.32 5.06 -21.45
C ASP A 106 -22.48 6.35 -21.32
N VAL A 107 -22.03 6.68 -20.09
CA VAL A 107 -21.11 7.78 -19.81
C VAL A 107 -19.71 7.23 -19.63
N SER A 108 -18.75 7.80 -20.37
CA SER A 108 -17.34 7.47 -20.25
C SER A 108 -16.74 8.16 -19.01
N ARG A 109 -16.20 7.36 -18.10
CA ARG A 109 -15.59 7.83 -16.85
C ARG A 109 -14.13 7.43 -16.80
N ALA A 110 -13.26 8.38 -16.53
CA ALA A 110 -11.85 8.12 -16.33
C ALA A 110 -11.54 7.93 -14.84
N LYS A 111 -10.72 6.93 -14.50
CA LYS A 111 -10.09 6.80 -13.18
C LYS A 111 -8.58 6.79 -13.33
N LYS A 112 -7.90 7.54 -12.47
CA LYS A 112 -6.46 7.44 -12.32
C LYS A 112 -6.15 6.23 -11.45
N LYS A 113 -5.21 5.41 -11.92
CA LYS A 113 -4.71 4.22 -11.26
C LYS A 113 -3.24 4.46 -10.91
N VAL A 114 -2.91 4.26 -9.64
CA VAL A 114 -1.53 4.32 -9.13
C VAL A 114 -1.06 2.89 -8.90
N ASP A 115 -0.03 2.48 -9.62
CA ASP A 115 0.66 1.22 -9.43
C ASP A 115 1.90 1.45 -8.56
N ILE A 116 2.04 0.65 -7.49
CA ILE A 116 3.21 0.59 -6.62
C ILE A 116 3.92 -0.74 -6.85
N ILE A 117 5.16 -0.64 -7.31
CA ILE A 117 6.04 -1.77 -7.57
C ILE A 117 7.24 -1.64 -6.64
N ILE A 118 7.49 -2.65 -5.83
CA ILE A 118 8.59 -2.67 -4.86
C ILE A 118 9.39 -3.94 -5.08
N GLU A 119 10.67 -3.76 -5.36
CA GLU A 119 11.65 -4.83 -5.39
C GLU A 119 12.50 -4.73 -4.12
N ALA A 120 12.58 -5.81 -3.37
CA ALA A 120 13.26 -5.82 -2.08
C ALA A 120 13.89 -7.17 -1.79
N THR A 121 14.80 -7.21 -0.82
CA THR A 121 15.35 -8.46 -0.28
C THR A 121 14.87 -8.66 1.16
N ILE A 122 14.32 -9.83 1.46
CA ILE A 122 13.90 -10.20 2.83
C ILE A 122 15.15 -10.51 3.66
N LYS A 123 15.38 -9.75 4.73
CA LYS A 123 16.62 -9.84 5.51
C LYS A 123 16.83 -11.18 6.20
N SER A 124 15.76 -11.86 6.60
CA SER A 124 15.87 -13.13 7.33
C SER A 124 16.19 -14.33 6.44
N THR A 125 15.79 -14.29 5.18
CA THR A 125 15.96 -15.41 4.23
C THR A 125 16.96 -15.10 3.13
N ASN A 126 17.34 -13.83 2.97
CA ASN A 126 18.16 -13.30 1.88
C ASN A 126 17.62 -13.69 0.49
N ARG A 127 16.28 -13.74 0.38
CA ARG A 127 15.56 -13.99 -0.88
C ARG A 127 14.95 -12.71 -1.39
N ASP A 128 14.82 -12.64 -2.71
CA ASP A 128 14.14 -11.54 -3.37
C ASP A 128 12.64 -11.59 -3.08
N PHE A 129 12.05 -10.39 -3.03
CA PHE A 129 10.65 -10.15 -2.76
C PHE A 129 10.16 -9.05 -3.68
N ASP A 130 9.17 -9.41 -4.49
CA ASP A 130 8.51 -8.50 -5.42
C ASP A 130 7.09 -8.26 -4.97
N PHE A 131 6.75 -6.99 -4.75
CA PHE A 131 5.41 -6.54 -4.47
C PHE A 131 4.88 -5.70 -5.62
N ARG A 132 3.65 -5.98 -6.04
CA ARG A 132 2.90 -5.20 -7.02
C ARG A 132 1.50 -4.97 -6.48
N GLY A 133 1.19 -3.72 -6.16
CA GLY A 133 -0.11 -3.29 -5.68
C GLY A 133 -0.60 -2.10 -6.49
N TYR A 134 -1.91 -1.84 -6.46
CA TYR A 134 -2.47 -0.66 -7.09
C TYR A 134 -3.66 -0.12 -6.32
N PHE A 135 -3.93 1.16 -6.52
CA PHE A 135 -5.11 1.85 -6.00
C PHE A 135 -5.66 2.80 -7.06
N PHE A 136 -6.93 3.15 -6.93
CA PHE A 136 -7.52 4.22 -7.73
C PHE A 136 -7.53 5.50 -6.92
N VAL A 137 -7.18 6.60 -7.57
CA VAL A 137 -7.04 7.94 -6.99
C VAL A 137 -7.93 8.94 -7.74
N GLY A 138 -8.44 9.93 -7.02
CA GLY A 138 -9.19 11.07 -7.49
C GLY A 138 -10.69 10.82 -7.69
N PRO A 139 -11.48 11.90 -7.79
CA PRO A 139 -12.88 11.80 -8.16
C PRO A 139 -13.01 11.28 -9.60
N LEU A 140 -14.12 10.58 -9.86
CA LEU A 140 -14.50 10.18 -11.22
C LEU A 140 -14.58 11.43 -12.09
N SER A 141 -13.71 11.53 -13.09
CA SER A 141 -13.79 12.62 -14.07
C SER A 141 -14.78 12.21 -15.16
N TYR A 142 -15.75 13.09 -15.41
CA TYR A 142 -16.70 12.97 -16.51
C TYR A 142 -16.07 13.60 -17.75
N LYS A 143 -16.20 12.94 -18.90
CA LYS A 143 -15.95 13.54 -20.20
C LYS A 143 -17.26 13.97 -20.84
#